data_AF-A0A2N5GYM7-F1
#
_entry.id   AF-A0A2N5GYM7-F1
#
_cell.length_a   1.000
_cell.length_b   1.000
_cell.length_c   1.000
_cell.angle_alpha   90.00
_cell.angle_beta   90.00
_cell.angle_gamma   90.00
#
_symmetry.space_group_name_H-M   'P 1'
#
loop_
_entity.id
_entity.type
_entity.pdbx_description
1 polymer ?
#
loop_
_entity_poly.entity_id
_entity_poly.type
_entity_poly.pdbx_seq_one_letter_code
_entity_poly.pdbx_strand_id
1 'polypeptide(L)'
;MGKYFVPTKAVESWKDSLADPNKHWKPGYSAYELAHCWEDARNLPSFVERAFKNSSLSLFENVEILYGFPEYKVSLPGGGASSENDLYLLAKANDELLTIMVE
;
A
#
# COMPACT_ATOMS: atom_id res chain seq x y z
N MET A 1 -5.71 -21.57 9.64
CA MET A 1 -4.98 -21.79 8.38
C MET A 1 -3.91 -20.71 8.27
N GLY A 2 -2.70 -21.01 7.77
CA GLY A 2 -1.65 -20.01 7.61
C GLY A 2 -2.02 -18.97 6.53
N LYS A 3 -1.49 -17.75 6.65
CA LYS A 3 -1.57 -16.72 5.60
C LYS A 3 -0.26 -16.76 4.81
N TYR A 4 -0.37 -16.98 3.50
CA TYR A 4 0.77 -17.02 2.59
C TYR A 4 0.59 -15.91 1.56
N PHE A 5 1.66 -15.19 1.29
CA PHE A 5 1.68 -14.09 0.31
C PHE A 5 2.55 -14.49 -0.87
N VAL A 6 2.11 -14.12 -2.06
CA VAL A 6 2.85 -14.29 -3.30
C VAL A 6 3.23 -12.92 -3.84
N PRO A 7 4.43 -12.77 -4.43
CA PRO A 7 4.77 -11.53 -5.12
C PRO A 7 3.75 -11.23 -6.22
N THR A 8 3.49 -9.94 -6.41
CA THR A 8 2.75 -9.43 -7.57
C THR A 8 3.52 -9.77 -8.85
N LYS A 9 2.80 -9.91 -9.96
CA LYS A 9 3.41 -10.11 -11.29
C LYS A 9 3.56 -8.81 -12.06
N ALA A 10 2.67 -7.86 -11.77
CA ALA A 10 2.55 -6.52 -12.35
C ALA A 10 1.34 -5.81 -11.69
N VAL A 11 1.08 -4.57 -12.07
CA VAL A 11 -0.05 -3.73 -11.63
C VAL A 11 -1.39 -4.45 -11.73
N GLU A 12 -1.59 -5.31 -12.72
CA GLU A 12 -2.83 -6.08 -12.90
C GLU A 12 -3.13 -7.00 -11.71
N SER A 13 -2.14 -7.37 -10.91
CA SER A 13 -2.33 -8.18 -9.69
C SER A 13 -3.14 -7.42 -8.63
N TRP A 14 -3.15 -6.08 -8.68
CA TRP A 14 -3.91 -5.24 -7.75
C TRP A 14 -5.40 -5.22 -8.10
N LYS A 15 -5.73 -5.38 -9.39
CA LYS A 15 -7.11 -5.40 -9.88
C LYS A 15 -7.94 -6.47 -9.19
N ASP A 16 -7.35 -7.64 -8.93
CA ASP A 16 -8.02 -8.77 -8.30
C ASP A 16 -8.37 -8.53 -6.82
N SER A 17 -7.73 -7.54 -6.18
CA SER A 17 -8.01 -7.14 -4.80
C SER A 17 -9.17 -6.16 -4.66
N LEU A 18 -9.64 -5.57 -5.77
CA LEU A 18 -10.71 -4.57 -5.75
C LEU A 18 -12.07 -5.19 -5.42
N ALA A 19 -12.91 -4.43 -4.70
CA ALA A 19 -14.29 -4.84 -4.43
C ALA A 19 -15.14 -5.02 -5.70
N ASP A 20 -14.94 -4.17 -6.71
CA ASP A 20 -15.53 -4.30 -8.05
C ASP A 20 -14.50 -3.93 -9.14
N PRO A 21 -13.74 -4.93 -9.63
CA PRO A 21 -12.68 -4.70 -10.61
C PRO A 21 -13.15 -4.12 -11.95
N ASN A 22 -14.39 -4.38 -12.35
CA ASN A 22 -14.93 -3.90 -13.63
C ASN A 22 -15.30 -2.41 -13.53
N LYS A 23 -15.73 -1.97 -12.36
CA LYS A 23 -16.12 -0.59 -12.12
C LYS A 23 -14.92 0.30 -11.79
N HIS A 24 -14.00 -0.18 -10.95
CA HIS A 24 -12.96 0.65 -10.34
C HIS A 24 -11.61 0.65 -11.08
N TRP A 25 -11.32 -0.36 -11.92
CA TRP A 25 -10.04 -0.44 -12.63
C TRP A 25 -10.05 0.33 -13.96
N LYS A 26 -9.90 1.65 -13.89
CA LYS A 26 -9.90 2.55 -15.06
C LYS A 26 -8.87 3.68 -14.90
N PRO A 27 -8.18 4.09 -15.97
CA PRO A 27 -7.32 5.28 -15.93
C PRO A 27 -8.05 6.49 -15.36
N GLY A 28 -7.39 7.22 -14.46
CA GLY A 28 -7.94 8.36 -13.73
C GLY A 28 -8.74 8.01 -12.47
N TYR A 29 -8.92 6.74 -12.14
CA TYR A 29 -9.57 6.31 -10.89
C TYR A 29 -8.51 5.99 -9.83
N SER A 30 -8.80 6.26 -8.55
CA SER A 30 -7.81 6.19 -7.46
C SER A 30 -7.09 4.84 -7.39
N ALA A 31 -7.82 3.72 -7.38
CA ALA A 31 -7.25 2.39 -7.32
C ALA A 31 -6.28 2.08 -8.47
N TYR A 32 -6.61 2.52 -9.69
CA TYR A 32 -5.76 2.34 -10.88
C TYR A 32 -4.49 3.17 -10.78
N GLU A 33 -4.62 4.47 -10.47
CA GLU A 33 -3.48 5.38 -10.35
C GLU A 33 -2.57 5.01 -9.18
N LEU A 34 -3.14 4.55 -8.07
CA LEU A 34 -2.40 4.08 -6.90
C LEU A 34 -1.56 2.85 -7.24
N ALA A 35 -2.16 1.84 -7.88
CA ALA A 35 -1.45 0.62 -8.26
C ALA A 35 -0.25 0.95 -9.16
N HIS A 36 -0.44 1.76 -10.19
CA HIS A 36 0.66 2.22 -11.05
C HIS A 36 1.72 3.02 -10.28
N CYS A 37 1.30 3.96 -9.45
CA CYS A 37 2.21 4.81 -8.68
C CYS A 37 3.12 4.01 -7.74
N TRP A 38 2.58 2.97 -7.10
CA TRP A 38 3.30 2.20 -6.08
C TRP A 38 3.99 0.95 -6.62
N GLU A 39 3.37 0.19 -7.52
CA GLU A 39 3.99 -1.02 -8.11
C GLU A 39 5.12 -0.68 -9.08
N ASP A 40 4.98 0.41 -9.86
CA ASP A 40 6.04 0.84 -10.79
C ASP A 40 7.24 1.48 -10.05
N ALA A 41 7.08 1.78 -8.75
CA ALA A 41 8.16 2.27 -7.91
C ALA A 41 9.09 1.12 -7.48
N ARG A 42 10.41 1.39 -7.47
CA ARG A 42 11.40 0.39 -7.02
C ARG A 42 11.24 0.03 -5.54
N ASN A 43 10.79 0.99 -4.73
CA ASN A 43 10.59 0.84 -3.29
C ASN A 43 9.47 1.77 -2.86
N LEU A 44 9.70 3.09 -2.83
CA LEU A 44 8.68 4.10 -2.54
C LEU A 44 8.47 5.00 -3.76
N PRO A 45 7.25 5.53 -3.98
CA PRO A 45 7.05 6.63 -4.91
C PRO A 45 7.95 7.82 -4.56
N SER A 46 8.50 8.48 -5.58
CA SER A 46 9.54 9.51 -5.39
C SER A 46 9.12 10.70 -4.51
N PHE A 47 7.83 11.02 -4.45
CA PHE A 47 7.30 12.07 -3.58
C PHE A 47 7.20 11.64 -2.12
N VAL A 48 6.89 10.36 -1.84
CA VAL A 48 6.90 9.80 -0.49
C VAL A 48 8.33 9.73 0.02
N GLU A 49 9.26 9.22 -0.80
CA GLU A 49 10.68 9.17 -0.45
C GLU A 49 11.23 10.56 -0.13
N ARG A 50 10.82 11.58 -0.90
CA ARG A 50 11.20 12.98 -0.64
C ARG A 50 10.59 13.51 0.66
N ALA A 51 9.33 13.22 0.94
CA ALA A 51 8.68 13.64 2.18
C ALA A 51 9.40 13.04 3.41
N PHE A 52 9.77 11.77 3.33
CA PHE A 52 10.55 11.07 4.34
C PHE A 52 11.92 11.69 4.55
N LYS A 53 12.68 11.93 3.48
CA LYS A 53 13.98 12.62 3.54
C LYS A 53 13.87 14.05 4.12
N ASN A 54 12.84 14.80 3.74
CA ASN A 54 12.64 16.17 4.20
C ASN A 54 12.19 16.26 5.67
N SER A 55 11.65 15.20 6.25
CA SER A 55 11.23 15.17 7.66
C SER A 55 12.40 15.37 8.63
N SER A 56 13.64 15.10 8.19
CA SER A 56 14.84 15.08 9.03
C SER A 56 14.76 14.12 10.24
N LEU A 57 13.83 13.15 10.20
CA LEU A 57 13.73 12.10 11.20
C LEU A 57 14.64 10.94 10.79
N SER A 58 15.59 10.58 11.66
CA SER A 58 16.52 9.46 11.45
C SER A 58 15.81 8.13 11.20
N LEU A 59 14.57 7.98 11.71
CA LEU A 59 13.70 6.84 11.46
C LEU A 59 13.44 6.62 9.97
N PHE A 60 13.38 7.66 9.14
CA PHE A 60 12.96 7.55 7.75
C PHE A 60 14.11 7.57 6.73
N GLU A 61 15.36 7.49 7.18
CA GLU A 61 16.53 7.56 6.27
C GLU A 61 16.64 6.34 5.33
N ASN A 62 16.29 5.14 5.82
CA ASN A 62 16.48 3.87 5.11
C ASN A 62 15.19 3.03 5.10
N VAL A 63 14.08 3.62 4.64
CA VAL A 63 12.80 2.90 4.57
C VAL A 63 12.80 1.92 3.41
N GLU A 64 12.49 0.66 3.68
CA GLU A 64 12.33 -0.43 2.71
C GLU A 64 10.95 -1.07 2.88
N ILE A 65 10.15 -1.14 1.81
CA ILE A 65 8.87 -1.86 1.84
C ILE A 65 9.14 -3.36 1.87
N LEU A 66 8.54 -4.05 2.84
CA LEU A 66 8.60 -5.51 2.95
C LEU A 66 7.37 -6.16 2.29
N TYR A 67 6.19 -5.64 2.56
CA TYR A 67 4.92 -6.13 2.01
C TYR A 67 3.93 -4.98 1.81
N GLY A 68 3.11 -5.10 0.76
CA GLY A 68 1.97 -4.23 0.52
C GLY A 68 0.67 -5.01 0.36
N PHE A 69 -0.41 -4.41 0.85
CA PHE A 69 -1.76 -4.97 0.86
C PHE A 69 -2.72 -3.91 0.31
N PRO A 70 -3.05 -3.98 -0.99
CA PRO A 70 -4.07 -3.11 -1.58
C PRO A 70 -5.44 -3.38 -0.95
N GLU A 71 -6.28 -2.34 -0.85
CA GLU A 71 -7.67 -2.45 -0.38
C GLU A 71 -7.77 -3.13 1.01
N TYR A 72 -6.95 -2.66 1.94
CA TYR A 72 -6.80 -3.30 3.25
C TYR A 72 -8.00 -3.01 4.15
N LYS A 73 -8.78 -4.06 4.45
CA LYS A 73 -9.98 -3.96 5.29
C LYS A 73 -9.65 -4.03 6.77
N VAL A 74 -10.06 -3.02 7.51
CA VAL A 74 -9.99 -2.94 8.97
C VAL A 74 -11.38 -3.21 9.54
N SER A 75 -11.48 -4.29 10.34
CA SER A 75 -12.71 -4.62 11.06
C SER A 75 -12.93 -3.64 12.21
N LEU A 76 -14.07 -2.95 12.20
CA LEU A 76 -14.46 -2.04 13.28
C LEU A 76 -15.44 -2.71 14.25
N PRO A 77 -15.24 -2.62 15.57
CA PRO A 77 -16.19 -3.11 16.55
C PRO A 77 -17.48 -2.26 16.52
N GLY A 78 -18.65 -2.90 16.56
CA GLY A 78 -19.96 -2.21 16.65
C GLY A 78 -20.89 -2.38 15.44
N GLY A 79 -20.40 -2.91 14.32
CA GLY A 79 -21.23 -3.44 13.22
C GLY A 79 -21.75 -2.40 12.21
N GLY A 80 -21.40 -2.62 10.94
CA GLY A 80 -21.83 -1.85 9.78
C GLY A 80 -20.98 -2.21 8.55
N ALA A 81 -20.19 -1.26 8.05
CA ALA A 81 -19.19 -1.47 7.02
C ALA A 81 -17.78 -1.62 7.63
N SER A 82 -16.90 -2.40 7.00
CA SER A 82 -15.47 -2.33 7.32
C SER A 82 -14.92 -0.97 6.88
N SER A 83 -13.96 -0.41 7.62
CA SER A 83 -13.14 0.69 7.10
C SER A 83 -12.12 0.07 6.15
N GLU A 84 -11.92 0.67 4.99
CA GLU A 84 -11.00 0.18 3.97
C GLU A 84 -9.97 1.29 3.74
N ASN A 85 -8.68 0.93 3.80
CA ASN A 85 -7.60 1.83 3.40
C ASN A 85 -7.16 1.41 2.00
N ASP A 86 -6.81 2.38 1.18
CA ASP A 86 -6.44 2.15 -0.22
C ASP A 86 -5.19 1.25 -0.31
N LEU A 87 -4.22 1.43 0.60
CA LEU A 87 -3.03 0.60 0.70
C LEU A 87 -2.47 0.54 2.13
N TYR A 88 -2.19 -0.67 2.60
CA TYR A 88 -1.37 -0.92 3.80
C TYR A 88 0.01 -1.41 3.39
N LEU A 89 1.06 -0.81 3.93
CA LEU A 89 2.45 -1.26 3.77
C LEU A 89 3.06 -1.61 5.12
N LEU A 90 3.67 -2.79 5.18
CA LEU A 90 4.65 -3.11 6.20
C LEU A 90 6.03 -2.80 5.63
N ALA A 91 6.70 -1.84 6.24
CA ALA A 91 8.06 -1.44 5.89
C ALA A 91 9.01 -1.68 7.05
N LYS A 92 10.30 -1.66 6.76
CA LYS A 92 11.39 -1.63 7.71
C LYS A 92 12.12 -0.30 7.57
N ALA A 93 12.58 0.26 8.67
CA ALA A 93 13.57 1.31 8.63
C ALA A 93 14.56 1.14 9.77
N ASN A 94 15.85 1.11 9.44
CA ASN A 94 16.91 0.73 10.38
C ASN A 94 16.58 -0.63 11.04
N ASP A 95 16.41 -0.69 12.35
CA ASP A 95 16.05 -1.92 13.08
C ASP A 95 14.57 -1.95 13.53
N GLU A 96 13.74 -1.05 13.00
CA GLU A 96 12.33 -0.91 13.37
C GLU A 96 11.39 -1.28 12.21
N LEU A 97 10.17 -1.70 12.56
CA LEU A 97 9.07 -1.90 11.62
C LEU A 97 8.18 -0.67 11.58
N LEU A 98 7.79 -0.29 10.37
CA LEU A 98 6.90 0.83 10.07
C LEU A 98 5.61 0.30 9.47
N THR A 99 4.49 0.76 10.01
CA THR A 99 3.16 0.57 9.43
C THR A 99 2.80 1.86 8.70
N ILE A 100 2.57 1.78 7.39
CA ILE A 100 2.15 2.93 6.58
C ILE A 100 0.77 2.60 6.01
N MET A 101 -0.19 3.49 6.25
CA MET A 101 -1.54 3.42 5.71
C MET A 101 -1.74 4.58 4.74
N VAL A 102 -2.33 4.31 3.58
CA VAL A 102 -2.56 5.28 2.50
C VAL A 102 -4.05 5.33 2.18
N GLU A 103 -4.55 6.55 1.95
CA GLU A 103 -5.91 6.95 1.58
C GLU A 103 -5.91 7.95 0.43
#